data_AF-A0A1Y1KIZ4-F1
#
_entry.id   AF-A0A1Y1KIZ4-F1
#
_cell.length_a   1.000
_cell.length_b   1.000
_cell.length_c   1.000
_cell.angle_alpha   90.00
_cell.angle_beta   90.00
_cell.angle_gamma   90.00
#
_symmetry.space_group_name_H-M   'P 1'
#
loop_
_entity.id
_entity.type
_entity.pdbx_description
1 polymer ?
#
loop_
_entity_poly.entity_id
_entity_poly.type
_entity_poly.pdbx_seq_one_letter_code
_entity_poly.pdbx_strand_id
1 'polypeptide(L)'
;SFDWLEWVSKFRKYGLRHDQILGFDVMVDSINPMKQIVKLYPPPYMGMPKGVKEVAVMFGANDDVTLDREIGDMLDFMKKIQEIRVKHINYTHEPPTRALANEFQEKHKDLDWLHYINSLTEPEHTIRPD
;
A
#
# COMPACT_ATOMS: atom_id res chain seq x y z
N SER A 1 15.94 6.61 8.78
CA SER A 1 14.48 6.76 8.76
C SER A 1 13.88 5.58 8.01
N PHE A 2 12.63 5.23 8.27
CA PHE A 2 11.92 4.23 7.47
C PHE A 2 11.52 4.86 6.13
N ASP A 3 11.98 4.28 5.02
CA ASP A 3 11.58 4.70 3.67
C ASP A 3 10.60 3.67 3.09
N TRP A 4 9.33 4.07 3.03
CA TRP A 4 8.26 3.23 2.51
C TRP A 4 8.44 2.89 1.02
N LEU A 5 8.96 3.82 0.21
CA LEU A 5 9.14 3.64 -1.22
C LEU A 5 10.14 2.51 -1.50
N GLU A 6 11.24 2.50 -0.74
CA GLU A 6 12.27 1.48 -0.85
C GLU A 6 11.74 0.08 -0.46
N TRP A 7 10.94 0.00 0.61
CA TRP A 7 10.38 -1.26 1.10
C TRP A 7 9.40 -1.90 0.11
N VAL A 8 8.52 -1.09 -0.46
CA VAL A 8 7.50 -1.59 -1.41
C VAL A 8 8.16 -2.17 -2.66
N SER A 9 9.18 -1.50 -3.20
CA SER A 9 9.97 -1.99 -4.32
C SER A 9 10.66 -3.33 -4.00
N LYS A 10 11.29 -3.43 -2.82
CA LYS A 10 11.92 -4.69 -2.35
C LYS A 10 10.89 -5.81 -2.21
N PHE A 11 9.76 -5.54 -1.57
CA PHE A 11 8.73 -6.55 -1.32
C PHE A 11 8.18 -7.11 -2.63
N ARG A 12 7.86 -6.22 -3.58
CA ARG A 12 7.44 -6.64 -4.92
C ARG A 12 8.49 -7.54 -5.58
N LYS A 13 9.78 -7.14 -5.55
CA LYS A 13 10.88 -7.93 -6.13
C LYS A 13 10.97 -9.35 -5.56
N TYR A 14 10.64 -9.53 -4.29
CA TYR A 14 10.65 -10.83 -3.62
C TYR A 14 9.30 -11.58 -3.70
N GLY A 15 8.32 -11.06 -4.45
CA GLY A 15 6.97 -11.64 -4.50
C GLY A 15 6.23 -11.54 -3.17
N LEU A 16 6.67 -10.67 -2.27
CA LEU A 16 6.04 -10.42 -0.99
C LEU A 16 4.87 -9.47 -1.18
N ARG A 17 3.87 -9.68 -0.34
CA ARG A 17 2.72 -8.82 -0.20
C ARG A 17 3.18 -7.41 0.20
N HIS A 18 2.76 -6.39 -0.56
CA HIS A 18 3.17 -4.98 -0.39
C HIS A 18 1.98 -4.00 -0.39
N ASP A 19 0.77 -4.54 -0.40
CA ASP A 19 -0.51 -3.82 -0.41
C ASP A 19 -1.04 -3.52 1.01
N GLN A 20 -0.20 -3.59 2.04
CA GLN A 20 -0.66 -3.43 3.44
C GLN A 20 -1.15 -2.00 3.76
N ILE A 21 -0.58 -0.98 3.12
CA ILE A 21 -0.95 0.43 3.38
C ILE A 21 -1.83 0.98 2.26
N LEU A 22 -1.61 0.52 1.03
CA LEU A 22 -2.37 0.94 -0.14
C LEU A 22 -2.49 -0.24 -1.11
N GLY A 23 -3.71 -0.49 -1.56
CA GLY A 23 -3.98 -1.45 -2.62
C GLY A 23 -3.61 -0.90 -3.98
N PHE A 24 -3.10 -1.78 -4.84
CA PHE A 24 -2.63 -1.45 -6.18
C PHE A 24 -3.05 -2.55 -7.15
N ASP A 25 -3.57 -2.16 -8.32
CA ASP A 25 -3.88 -3.09 -9.41
C ASP A 25 -3.68 -2.41 -10.77
N VAL A 26 -3.30 -3.19 -11.78
CA VAL A 26 -3.29 -2.76 -13.19
C VAL A 26 -4.43 -3.47 -13.88
N MET A 27 -5.43 -2.71 -14.31
CA MET A 27 -6.65 -3.27 -14.89
C MET A 27 -7.02 -2.61 -16.21
N VAL A 28 -7.85 -3.29 -17.00
CA VAL A 28 -8.45 -2.71 -18.20
C VAL A 28 -9.43 -1.61 -17.80
N ASP A 29 -9.37 -0.48 -18.49
CA ASP A 29 -10.28 0.64 -18.26
C ASP A 29 -11.71 0.29 -18.71
N SER A 30 -12.67 0.45 -17.78
CA SER A 30 -14.08 0.18 -18.04
C SER A 30 -14.71 1.16 -19.04
N ILE A 31 -14.14 2.37 -19.20
CA ILE A 31 -14.61 3.38 -20.17
C ILE A 31 -13.97 3.17 -21.54
N ASN A 32 -12.69 2.79 -21.57
CA ASN A 32 -11.96 2.50 -22.80
C ASN A 32 -11.19 1.19 -22.69
N PRO A 33 -11.78 0.05 -23.10
CA PRO A 33 -11.15 -1.26 -22.97
C PRO A 33 -9.83 -1.45 -23.72
N MET A 34 -9.46 -0.51 -24.60
CA MET A 34 -8.16 -0.49 -25.28
C MET A 34 -7.04 0.08 -24.40
N LYS A 35 -7.36 0.59 -23.21
CA LYS A 35 -6.40 1.18 -22.28
C LYS A 35 -6.34 0.36 -20.99
N GLN A 36 -5.14 0.29 -20.43
CA GLN A 36 -4.91 -0.14 -19.06
C GLN A 36 -4.81 1.09 -18.17
N ILE A 37 -5.26 0.95 -16.92
CA ILE A 37 -5.17 1.97 -15.89
C ILE A 37 -4.57 1.38 -14.63
N VAL A 38 -3.87 2.23 -13.88
CA VAL A 38 -3.46 1.93 -12.52
C VAL A 38 -4.61 2.31 -11.59
N LYS A 39 -5.07 1.34 -10.81
CA LYS A 39 -6.07 1.54 -9.76
C LYS A 39 -5.37 1.53 -8.41
N LEU A 40 -5.41 2.67 -7.74
CA LEU A 40 -5.11 2.76 -6.31
C LEU A 40 -6.40 2.58 -5.53
N TYR A 41 -6.36 1.72 -4.51
CA TYR A 41 -7.51 1.52 -3.63
C TYR A 41 -7.06 1.42 -2.18
N PRO A 42 -7.98 1.62 -1.24
CA PRO A 42 -7.66 1.61 0.18
C PRO A 42 -7.08 0.26 0.59
N PRO A 43 -6.30 0.21 1.67
CA PRO A 43 -5.73 -1.05 2.13
C PRO A 43 -6.85 -2.08 2.32
N PRO A 44 -6.61 -3.34 1.93
CA PRO A 44 -7.57 -4.40 2.14
C PRO A 44 -7.81 -4.55 3.64
N TYR A 45 -9.00 -5.02 4.00
CA TYR A 45 -9.27 -5.37 5.39
C TYR A 45 -8.24 -6.43 5.84
N MET A 46 -7.39 -6.04 6.78
CA MET A 46 -6.48 -6.97 7.44
C MET A 46 -7.08 -7.28 8.80
N GLY A 47 -7.46 -8.54 9.00
CA GLY A 47 -7.74 -9.04 10.33
C GLY A 47 -6.50 -8.87 11.22
N MET A 48 -6.70 -8.79 12.53
CA MET A 48 -5.58 -8.74 13.47
C MET A 48 -4.76 -10.02 13.30
N PRO A 49 -3.45 -9.91 12.98
CA PRO A 49 -2.63 -11.08 12.74
C PRO A 49 -2.49 -11.87 14.04
N LYS A 50 -2.88 -13.14 14.00
CA LYS A 50 -2.67 -14.09 15.11
C LYS A 50 -1.29 -14.72 14.96
N GLY A 51 -0.63 -15.03 16.06
CA GLY A 51 0.64 -15.75 16.01
C GLY A 51 1.89 -14.88 15.79
N VAL A 52 1.77 -13.56 15.78
CA VAL A 52 2.91 -12.67 15.47
C VAL A 52 4.01 -12.78 16.53
N LYS A 53 3.64 -12.94 17.80
CA LYS A 53 4.59 -13.12 18.90
C LYS A 53 5.39 -14.40 18.73
N GLU A 54 4.71 -15.49 18.41
CA GLU A 54 5.30 -16.81 18.19
C GLU A 54 6.26 -16.79 17.00
N VAL A 55 5.89 -16.14 15.90
CA VAL A 55 6.78 -15.95 14.74
C VAL A 55 8.01 -15.14 15.15
N ALA A 56 7.84 -14.01 15.83
CA ALA A 56 8.97 -13.18 16.25
C ALA A 56 9.95 -13.96 17.15
N VAL A 57 9.45 -14.77 18.09
CA VAL A 57 10.27 -15.65 18.93
C VAL A 57 11.02 -16.68 18.09
N MET A 58 10.38 -17.29 17.08
CA MET A 58 11.06 -18.22 16.16
C MET A 58 12.21 -17.55 15.39
N PHE A 59 12.11 -16.24 15.14
CA PHE A 59 13.16 -15.45 14.50
C PHE A 59 14.19 -14.88 15.49
N GLY A 60 14.16 -15.28 16.77
CA GLY A 60 15.15 -14.91 17.78
C GLY A 60 14.85 -13.62 18.54
N ALA A 61 13.58 -13.21 18.62
CA ALA A 61 13.15 -12.21 19.59
C ALA A 61 13.16 -12.84 20.99
N ASN A 62 14.03 -12.34 21.87
CA ASN A 62 14.29 -12.93 23.19
C ASN A 62 13.90 -12.01 24.36
N ASP A 63 13.54 -10.77 24.06
CA ASP A 63 13.16 -9.75 25.05
C ASP A 63 11.65 -9.56 25.00
N ASP A 64 10.95 -10.18 25.94
CA ASP A 64 9.49 -10.14 26.04
C ASP A 64 8.95 -8.71 26.16
N VAL A 65 9.66 -7.80 26.83
CA VAL A 65 9.21 -6.41 27.04
C VAL A 65 9.29 -5.63 25.74
N THR A 66 10.43 -5.75 25.04
CA THR A 66 10.58 -5.11 23.72
C THR A 66 9.61 -5.72 22.70
N LEU A 67 9.42 -7.04 22.73
CA LEU A 67 8.52 -7.75 21.84
C LEU A 67 7.06 -7.34 22.03
N ASP A 68 6.57 -7.28 23.27
CA ASP A 68 5.19 -6.86 23.54
C ASP A 68 4.96 -5.41 23.13
N ARG A 69 5.94 -4.52 23.33
CA ARG A 69 5.88 -3.13 22.87
C ARG A 69 5.82 -3.06 21.34
N GLU A 70 6.72 -3.73 20.63
CA GLU A 70 6.78 -3.68 19.15
C GLU A 70 5.52 -4.28 18.51
N ILE A 71 5.01 -5.37 19.06
CA ILE A 71 3.72 -5.94 18.63
C ILE A 71 2.60 -4.96 18.93
N GLY A 72 2.58 -4.35 20.11
CA GLY A 72 1.61 -3.30 20.47
C GLY A 72 1.60 -2.15 19.46
N ASP A 73 2.76 -1.60 19.15
CA ASP A 73 2.93 -0.50 18.19
C ASP A 73 2.45 -0.90 16.79
N MET A 74 2.77 -2.12 16.34
CA MET A 74 2.30 -2.67 15.07
C MET A 74 0.76 -2.80 15.04
N LEU A 75 0.15 -3.35 16.09
CA LEU A 75 -1.30 -3.52 16.18
C LEU A 75 -2.03 -2.17 16.22
N ASP A 76 -1.49 -1.20 16.95
CA ASP A 76 -2.02 0.16 16.99
C ASP A 76 -1.91 0.86 15.63
N PHE A 77 -0.82 0.65 14.91
CA PHE A 77 -0.67 1.15 13.55
C PHE A 77 -1.69 0.53 12.59
N MET A 78 -1.88 -0.79 12.63
CA MET A 78 -2.89 -1.48 11.80
C MET A 78 -4.32 -1.01 12.12
N LYS A 79 -4.63 -0.78 13.40
CA LYS A 79 -5.91 -0.23 13.83
C LYS A 79 -6.15 1.16 13.26
N LYS A 80 -5.16 2.06 13.32
CA LYS A 80 -5.25 3.42 12.77
C LYS A 80 -5.48 3.40 11.25
N ILE A 81 -4.83 2.51 10.52
CA ILE A 81 -5.10 2.32 9.09
C ILE A 81 -6.56 1.92 8.84
N GLN A 82 -7.07 0.98 9.62
CA GLN A 82 -8.47 0.53 9.50
C GLN A 82 -9.46 1.66 9.82
N GLU A 83 -9.18 2.48 10.84
CA GLU A 83 -10.00 3.64 11.20
C GLU A 83 -10.02 4.69 10.06
N ILE A 84 -8.86 5.00 9.47
CA ILE A 84 -8.76 5.88 8.31
C ILE A 84 -9.59 5.34 7.15
N ARG A 85 -9.48 4.04 6.86
CA ARG A 85 -10.26 3.37 5.82
C ARG A 85 -11.76 3.54 6.06
N VAL A 86 -12.26 3.24 7.26
CA VAL A 86 -13.69 3.36 7.57
C VAL A 86 -14.18 4.80 7.50
N LYS A 87 -13.36 5.77 7.94
CA LYS A 87 -13.73 7.18 7.98
C LYS A 87 -13.76 7.85 6.60
N HIS A 88 -12.80 7.52 5.74
CA HIS A 88 -12.56 8.28 4.51
C HIS A 88 -13.00 7.56 3.23
N ILE A 89 -13.19 6.24 3.29
CA ILE A 89 -13.55 5.48 2.09
C ILE A 89 -15.04 5.33 2.00
N ASN A 90 -15.59 6.00 0.99
CA ASN A 90 -16.97 5.81 0.61
C ASN A 90 -17.05 4.94 -0.66
N TYR A 91 -17.42 3.67 -0.48
CA TYR A 91 -17.59 2.73 -1.58
C TYR A 91 -18.84 2.99 -2.44
N THR A 92 -19.68 3.95 -2.08
CA THR A 92 -20.90 4.30 -2.86
C THR A 92 -20.68 5.43 -3.86
N HIS A 93 -19.49 6.05 -3.88
CA HIS A 93 -19.16 7.06 -4.89
C HIS A 93 -18.85 6.40 -6.22
N GLU A 94 -19.86 6.33 -7.08
CA GLU A 94 -19.67 6.15 -8.52
C GLU A 94 -19.81 7.50 -9.24
N PRO A 95 -18.95 7.80 -10.23
CA PRO A 95 -17.81 7.00 -10.68
C PRO A 95 -16.55 7.18 -9.79
N PRO A 96 -15.59 6.24 -9.83
CA PRO A 96 -14.29 6.40 -9.19
C PRO A 96 -13.60 7.68 -9.65
N THR A 97 -12.91 8.37 -8.75
CA THR A 97 -12.07 9.53 -9.11
C THR A 97 -10.98 9.11 -10.09
N ARG A 98 -10.84 9.86 -11.19
CA ARG A 98 -9.80 9.66 -12.21
C ARG A 98 -8.96 10.92 -12.31
N ALA A 99 -7.65 10.75 -12.48
CA ALA A 99 -6.70 11.83 -12.67
C ALA A 99 -5.55 11.33 -13.55
N LEU A 100 -4.90 12.23 -14.28
CA LEU A 100 -3.60 11.93 -14.86
C LEU A 100 -2.55 11.78 -13.75
N ALA A 101 -1.52 10.96 -13.99
CA ALA A 101 -0.53 10.66 -12.96
C ALA A 101 0.27 11.90 -12.52
N ASN A 102 0.58 12.80 -13.47
CA ASN A 102 1.22 14.08 -13.21
C ASN A 102 0.33 15.02 -12.38
N GLU A 103 -0.95 15.18 -12.74
CA GLU A 103 -1.93 15.97 -11.98
C GLU A 103 -2.09 15.44 -10.55
N PHE A 104 -2.10 14.11 -10.39
CA PHE A 104 -2.16 13.47 -9.08
C PHE A 104 -0.91 13.77 -8.25
N GLN A 105 0.28 13.67 -8.84
CA GLN A 105 1.56 14.01 -8.19
C GLN A 105 1.64 15.50 -7.79
N GLU A 106 1.18 16.41 -8.66
CA GLU A 106 1.16 17.84 -8.37
C GLU A 106 0.26 18.18 -7.18
N LYS A 107 -0.87 17.49 -7.07
CA LYS A 107 -1.84 17.68 -5.99
C LYS A 107 -1.41 17.04 -4.67
N HIS A 108 -0.72 15.89 -4.72
CA HIS A 108 -0.37 15.09 -3.55
C HIS A 108 1.15 15.00 -3.39
N LYS A 109 1.78 16.02 -2.80
CA LYS A 109 3.25 16.16 -2.73
C LYS A 109 3.92 15.41 -1.58
N ASP A 110 3.15 14.75 -0.72
CA ASP A 110 3.67 14.06 0.46
C ASP A 110 4.49 12.80 0.10
N LEU A 111 4.36 12.31 -1.13
CA LEU A 111 5.06 11.15 -1.66
C LEU A 111 5.46 11.41 -3.11
N ASP A 112 6.58 10.81 -3.54
CA ASP A 112 6.87 10.61 -4.96
C ASP A 112 5.99 9.46 -5.49
N TRP A 113 4.75 9.81 -5.84
CA TRP A 113 3.74 8.90 -6.35
C TRP A 113 4.10 8.30 -7.70
N LEU A 114 4.76 9.07 -8.57
CA LEU A 114 5.22 8.55 -9.86
C LEU A 114 6.28 7.47 -9.64
N HIS A 115 7.26 7.73 -8.77
CA HIS A 115 8.24 6.71 -8.39
C HIS A 115 7.60 5.50 -7.72
N TYR A 116 6.63 5.72 -6.82
CA TYR A 116 5.88 4.64 -6.16
C TYR A 116 5.16 3.73 -7.17
N ILE A 117 4.36 4.31 -8.05
CA ILE A 117 3.57 3.58 -9.05
C ILE A 117 4.50 2.85 -10.03
N ASN A 118 5.58 3.50 -10.47
CA ASN A 118 6.57 2.88 -11.35
C ASN A 118 7.33 1.72 -10.67
N SER A 119 7.54 1.82 -9.35
CA SER A 119 8.11 0.72 -8.56
C SER A 119 7.18 -0.48 -8.45
N LEU A 120 5.88 -0.31 -8.70
CA LEU A 120 4.84 -1.34 -8.63
C LEU A 120 4.42 -1.92 -9.98
N THR A 121 4.72 -1.24 -11.08
CA THR A 121 4.38 -1.64 -12.44
C THR A 121 5.50 -2.41 -13.12
N GLU A 122 5.18 -3.37 -14.00
CA GLU A 122 6.19 -3.99 -14.86
C GLU A 122 6.82 -2.93 -15.79
N PRO A 123 8.06 -3.12 -16.26
CA PRO A 123 8.75 -2.14 -17.09
C PRO A 123 7.92 -1.64 -18.30
N GLU A 124 7.15 -2.53 -18.92
CA GLU A 124 6.25 -2.21 -20.05
C GLU A 124 5.06 -1.31 -19.68
N HIS A 125 4.73 -1.21 -18.39
CA HIS A 125 3.64 -0.38 -17.85
C HIS A 125 4.14 0.88 -17.14
N THR A 126 5.44 1.19 -17.24
CA THR A 126 6.04 2.36 -16.58
C THR A 126 5.43 3.66 -17.12
N ILE A 127 4.96 4.51 -16.20
CA ILE A 127 4.44 5.84 -16.51
C ILE A 127 5.61 6.77 -16.77
N ARG A 128 5.65 7.36 -17.96
CA ARG A 128 6.65 8.37 -18.31
C ARG A 128 6.16 9.74 -17.85
N PRO A 129 7.05 10.62 -17.34
CA PRO A 129 6.71 12.01 -17.12
C PRO A 129 6.76 12.74 -18.46
N ASP A 130 5.61 12.91 -19.10
CA ASP A 130 5.41 13.86 -20.19
C ASP A 130 5.17 15.29 -19.68
#